data_AF-A0A8S3B0G7-F1
#
_entry.id   AF-A0A8S3B0G7-F1
#
_cell.length_a   1.000
_cell.length_b   1.000
_cell.length_c   1.000
_cell.angle_alpha   90.00
_cell.angle_beta   90.00
_cell.angle_gamma   90.00
#
_symmetry.space_group_name_H-M   'P 1'
#
loop_
_entity.id
_entity.type
_entity.pdbx_description
1 polymer ?
#
loop_
_entity_poly.entity_id
_entity_poly.type
_entity_poly.pdbx_seq_one_letter_code
_entity_poly.pdbx_strand_id
1 'polypeptide(L)' 'ATKIRISDLPSAIPHQLYKFIVNTMDAGDGYVSVKIKQNGNRLAHEQTRIDLHIYEITFLPETQD' A
#
# COMPACT_ATOMS: atom_id res chain seq x y z
N ALA A 1 19.87 1.07 4.72
CA ALA A 1 18.88 -0.01 4.72
C ALA A 1 17.49 0.60 4.85
N THR A 2 16.54 0.23 3.99
CA THR A 2 15.15 0.68 4.10
C THR A 2 14.48 -0.08 5.25
N LYS A 3 14.01 0.65 6.26
CA LYS A 3 13.37 0.10 7.48
C LYS A 3 11.90 -0.28 7.31
N ILE A 4 11.37 -0.05 6.10
CA ILE A 4 10.00 -0.37 5.70
C ILE A 4 10.10 -1.37 4.56
N ARG A 5 9.34 -2.46 4.66
CA ARG A 5 9.29 -3.51 3.64
C ARG A 5 7.89 -3.60 3.08
N ILE A 6 7.79 -3.64 1.76
CA ILE A 6 6.54 -3.96 1.07
C ILE A 6 6.72 -5.37 0.53
N SER A 7 5.93 -6.31 1.04
CA SER A 7 5.94 -7.69 0.59
C SER A 7 5.06 -7.83 -0.64
N ASP A 8 5.53 -8.60 -1.62
CA ASP A 8 4.82 -9.11 -2.79
C ASP A 8 3.82 -8.11 -3.38
N LEU A 9 4.31 -7.29 -4.32
CA LEU A 9 3.47 -6.46 -5.17
C LEU A 9 3.12 -7.24 -6.44
N PRO A 10 2.06 -8.07 -6.47
CA PRO A 10 1.63 -8.73 -7.70
C PRO A 10 1.25 -7.70 -8.77
N SER A 11 1.15 -8.13 -10.03
CA SER A 11 0.58 -7.26 -11.07
C SER A 11 -0.87 -6.90 -10.71
N ALA A 12 -1.20 -5.62 -10.82
CA ALA A 12 -2.55 -5.14 -10.63
C ALA A 12 -3.43 -5.48 -11.84
N ILE A 13 -4.63 -5.97 -11.58
CA ILE A 13 -5.67 -6.17 -12.60
C ILE A 13 -6.62 -4.98 -12.50
N PRO A 14 -6.88 -4.22 -13.59
CA PRO A 14 -7.79 -3.10 -13.55
C PRO A 14 -9.18 -3.49 -13.04
N HIS A 15 -9.79 -2.60 -12.26
CA HIS A 15 -11.11 -2.78 -11.63
C HIS A 15 -11.23 -3.95 -10.65
N GLN A 16 -10.10 -4.53 -10.23
CA GLN A 16 -10.05 -5.52 -9.16
C GLN A 16 -9.36 -4.94 -7.93
N LEU A 17 -9.96 -5.12 -6.75
CA LEU A 17 -9.36 -4.68 -5.50
C LEU A 17 -7.94 -5.26 -5.36
N TYR A 18 -6.99 -4.36 -5.23
CA TYR A 18 -5.60 -4.68 -5.06
C TYR A 18 -5.21 -4.49 -3.60
N LYS A 19 -4.47 -5.45 -3.07
CA LYS A 19 -4.02 -5.47 -1.68
C LYS A 19 -2.53 -5.72 -1.61
N PHE A 20 -1.85 -4.98 -0.73
CA PHE A 20 -0.46 -5.26 -0.39
C PHE A 20 -0.17 -4.96 1.07
N ILE A 21 0.90 -5.57 1.59
CA ILE A 21 1.29 -5.49 2.99
C ILE A 21 2.51 -4.59 3.15
N VAL A 22 2.41 -3.65 4.09
CA VAL A 22 3.50 -2.80 4.54
C VAL A 22 3.93 -3.27 5.94
N ASN A 23 5.19 -3.71 6.05
CA ASN A 23 5.83 -4.10 7.30
C ASN A 23 6.78 -2.97 7.76
N THR A 24 6.56 -2.50 8.99
CA THR A 24 7.31 -1.40 9.62
C THR A 24 8.03 -1.83 10.90
N MET A 25 8.29 -3.12 11.09
CA MET A 25 8.90 -3.66 12.32
C MET A 25 10.26 -3.02 12.63
N ASP A 26 11.03 -2.68 11.60
CA ASP A 26 12.36 -2.08 11.74
C ASP A 26 12.32 -0.54 11.80
N ALA A 27 11.14 0.09 11.69
CA ALA A 27 10.99 1.53 11.52
C ALA A 27 11.07 2.34 12.83
N GLY A 28 10.76 1.71 13.97
CA GLY A 28 10.62 2.39 15.26
C GLY A 28 9.29 3.13 15.39
N ASP A 29 9.20 4.01 16.40
CA ASP A 29 7.97 4.74 16.70
C ASP A 29 7.67 5.84 15.67
N GLY A 30 6.41 5.92 15.21
CA GLY A 30 5.98 6.94 14.27
C GLY A 30 4.65 6.65 13.59
N TYR A 31 4.37 7.41 12.52
CA TYR A 31 3.15 7.29 11.73
C TYR A 31 3.47 6.80 10.31
N VAL A 32 2.67 5.84 9.84
CA VAL A 32 2.73 5.33 8.46
C VAL A 32 1.78 6.13 7.58
N SER A 33 2.28 6.71 6.49
CA SER A 33 1.49 7.40 5.48
C SER A 33 1.76 6.79 4.11
N VAL A 34 0.70 6.31 3.46
CA VAL A 34 0.76 5.76 2.10
C VAL A 34 0.14 6.74 1.10
N LYS A 35 0.73 6.82 -0.09
CA LYS A 35 0.20 7.58 -1.23
C LYS A 35 0.30 6.72 -2.47
N ILE A 36 -0.84 6.45 -3.08
CA ILE A 36 -0.92 5.68 -4.33
C ILE A 36 -1.17 6.67 -5.46
N LYS A 37 -0.42 6.51 -6.56
CA LYS A 37 -0.59 7.32 -7.77
C LYS A 37 -0.64 6.43 -8.99
N GLN A 38 -1.53 6.77 -9.92
CA GLN A 38 -1.63 6.19 -11.25
C GLN A 38 -1.62 7.34 -12.26
N ASN A 39 -0.70 7.33 -13.22
CA ASN A 39 -0.56 8.39 -14.23
C ASN A 39 -0.45 9.81 -13.62
N GLY A 40 0.20 9.94 -12.46
CA GLY A 40 0.34 11.22 -11.75
C GLY A 40 -0.87 11.60 -10.88
N ASN A 41 -2.03 10.99 -11.09
CA ASN A 41 -3.23 11.19 -10.29
C ASN A 41 -3.19 10.38 -9.01
N ARG A 42 -3.66 10.97 -7.90
CA ARG A 42 -3.75 10.27 -6.62
C ARG A 42 -4.94 9.33 -6.65
N LEU A 43 -4.71 8.05 -6.36
CA LEU A 43 -5.78 7.08 -6.14
C LEU A 43 -6.20 7.08 -4.66
N ALA A 44 -7.51 6.96 -4.45
CA ALA A 44 -8.06 6.66 -3.14
C ALA A 44 -7.61 5.26 -2.71
N HIS A 45 -7.33 5.12 -1.42
CA HIS A 45 -6.94 3.84 -0.83
C HIS A 45 -7.39 3.81 0.63
N GLU A 46 -7.57 2.59 1.12
CA GLU A 46 -7.79 2.30 2.52
C GLU A 46 -6.49 1.80 3.13
N GLN A 47 -6.21 2.25 4.35
CA GLN A 47 -5.08 1.81 5.15
C GLN A 47 -5.62 1.23 6.46
N THR A 48 -5.48 -0.09 6.61
CA THR A 48 -5.93 -0.81 7.80
C THR A 48 -4.73 -1.37 8.53
N ARG A 49 -4.61 -1.07 9.83
CA ARG A 49 -3.61 -1.70 10.69
C ARG A 49 -4.11 -3.08 11.08
N ILE A 50 -3.43 -4.13 10.63
CA ILE A 50 -3.80 -5.53 10.90
C ILE A 50 -2.96 -6.16 12.01
N ASP A 51 -1.79 -5.59 12.32
CA ASP A 51 -0.95 -5.96 13.45
C ASP A 51 -0.11 -4.74 13.92
N LEU A 52 0.65 -4.88 15.01
CA LEU A 52 1.47 -3.83 15.61
C LEU A 52 2.36 -3.12 14.59
N HIS A 53 2.97 -3.84 13.67
CA HIS A 53 3.88 -3.30 12.65
C HIS A 53 3.44 -3.61 11.21
N ILE A 54 2.20 -4.05 11.02
CA ILE A 54 1.71 -4.54 9.74
C ILE A 54 0.47 -3.76 9.34
N TYR A 55 0.53 -3.17 8.15
CA TYR A 55 -0.57 -2.44 7.53
C TYR A 55 -0.96 -3.10 6.22
N GLU A 56 -2.24 -3.39 6.04
CA GLU A 56 -2.82 -3.75 4.76
C GLU A 56 -3.27 -2.46 4.05
N ILE A 57 -2.83 -2.30 2.81
CA ILE A 57 -3.25 -1.23 1.93
C ILE A 57 -4.15 -1.82 0.86
N THR A 58 -5.35 -1.28 0.71
CA THR A 58 -6.32 -1.70 -0.30
C THR A 58 -6.67 -0.53 -1.21
N PHE A 59 -6.68 -0.76 -2.53
CA PHE A 59 -7.12 0.25 -3.49
C PHE A 59 -7.71 -0.39 -4.74
N LEU A 60 -8.44 0.39 -5.54
CA LEU A 60 -8.98 -0.03 -6.82
C LEU A 60 -8.16 0.62 -7.94
N PRO A 61 -7.31 -0.13 -8.68
CA PRO A 61 -6.63 0.37 -9.86
C PRO A 61 -7.63 0.55 -11.01
N GLU A 62 -7.52 1.64 -11.76
CA GLU A 62 -8.36 1.93 -12.92
C GLU A 62 -7.65 1.49 -14.22
N THR A 63 -8.39 1.36 -15.32
CA THR A 63 -7.77 1.19 -16.65
C THR A 63 -7.05 2.47 -17.05
N GLN A 64 -5.92 2.35 -17.76
CA GLN A 64 -5.43 3.48 -18.54
C GLN A 64 -6.38 3.67 -19.72
N ASP A 65 -7.08 4.80 -19.77
CA ASP A 65 -7.67 5.31 -21.01
C ASP A 65 -6.59 5.92 -21.92
#